data_AF-A0A948HYQ1-F1
#
_entry.id   AF-A0A948HYQ1-F1
#
_cell.length_a   1.000
_cell.length_b   1.000
_cell.length_c   1.000
_cell.angle_alpha   90.00
_cell.angle_beta   90.00
_cell.angle_gamma   90.00
#
_symmetry.space_group_name_H-M   'P 1'
#
loop_
_entity.id
_entity.type
_entity.pdbx_description
1 polymer ?
#
loop_
_entity_poly.entity_id
_entity_poly.type
_entity_poly.pdbx_seq_one_letter_code
_entity_poly.pdbx_strand_id
1 'polypeptide(L)'
;MILTSHIIISGILASKTQNYFLAAAIGLISHYVLDAIPHWDYLSDKFETQTKTDKNFVKRKTFWREIIKISIDGLAGFGLLAIFVFLDKDANIAPLIIGAFFGILPDALQFLSWITNWKFIKWNLLVHKFAHGLIHKKINPCFQSGVMTQIATIGIVFLIMRGGI
;
A
#
# COMPACT_ATOMS: atom_id res chain seq x y z
N MET A 1 2.56 -3.99 -6.01
CA MET A 1 2.05 -3.50 -4.73
C MET A 1 1.92 -4.67 -3.77
N ILE A 2 2.43 -4.48 -2.55
CA ILE A 2 2.19 -5.35 -1.40
C ILE A 2 1.51 -4.47 -0.36
N LEU A 3 0.24 -4.70 -0.08
CA LEU A 3 -0.61 -3.87 0.78
C LEU A 3 -0.08 -3.86 2.22
N THR A 4 0.48 -4.99 2.67
CA THR A 4 1.12 -5.11 3.99
C THR A 4 2.13 -3.99 4.26
N SER A 5 3.06 -3.74 3.32
CA SER A 5 4.13 -2.76 3.54
C SER A 5 3.60 -1.33 3.56
N HIS A 6 2.61 -1.03 2.72
CA HIS A 6 1.94 0.26 2.68
C HIS A 6 1.20 0.56 3.99
N ILE A 7 0.47 -0.41 4.54
CA ILE A 7 -0.22 -0.27 5.83
C ILE A 7 0.79 -0.03 6.96
N ILE A 8 1.77 -0.93 7.09
CA ILE A 8 2.64 -0.93 8.27
C ILE A 8 3.58 0.27 8.29
N ILE A 9 4.24 0.59 7.17
CA ILE A 9 5.23 1.68 7.12
C ILE A 9 4.52 3.03 7.26
N SER A 10 3.40 3.24 6.56
CA SER A 10 2.64 4.49 6.64
C SER A 10 2.09 4.72 8.05
N GLY A 11 1.58 3.67 8.69
CA GLY A 11 1.09 3.75 10.07
C GLY A 11 2.20 4.03 11.09
N ILE A 12 3.33 3.32 10.99
CA ILE A 12 4.47 3.53 11.90
C ILE A 12 5.02 4.96 11.77
N LEU A 13 5.24 5.46 10.54
CA LEU A 13 5.76 6.82 10.34
C LEU A 13 4.78 7.87 10.87
N ALA A 14 3.48 7.71 10.61
CA ALA A 14 2.47 8.64 11.09
C ALA A 14 2.28 8.61 12.61
N SER A 15 2.58 7.48 13.29
CA SER A 15 2.50 7.38 14.75
C SER A 15 3.41 8.36 15.51
N LYS A 16 4.44 8.90 14.84
CA LYS A 16 5.42 9.83 15.41
C LYS A 16 4.99 11.29 15.38
N THR A 17 3.81 11.60 14.84
CA THR A 17 3.25 12.96 14.90
C THR A 17 2.02 13.02 15.80
N GLN A 18 1.76 14.21 16.36
CA GLN A 18 0.52 14.53 17.08
C GLN A 18 -0.51 15.23 16.16
N ASN A 19 -0.12 15.59 14.94
CA ASN A 19 -0.97 16.32 13.99
C ASN A 19 -1.62 15.36 12.99
N TYR A 20 -2.95 15.32 12.99
CA TYR A 20 -3.74 14.42 12.13
C TYR A 20 -3.61 14.73 10.63
N PHE A 21 -3.47 16.00 10.25
CA PHE A 21 -3.25 16.37 8.84
C PHE A 21 -1.86 15.95 8.38
N LEU A 22 -0.86 16.11 9.26
CA LEU A 22 0.50 15.63 8.97
C LEU A 22 0.54 14.10 8.89
N ALA A 23 -0.21 13.39 9.75
CA ALA A 23 -0.35 11.94 9.68
C ALA A 23 -0.93 11.47 8.34
N ALA A 24 -1.98 12.14 7.86
CA ALA A 24 -2.58 11.86 6.55
C ALA A 24 -1.60 12.14 5.39
N ALA A 25 -0.88 13.26 5.45
CA ALA A 25 0.13 13.62 4.46
C ALA A 25 1.29 12.61 4.44
N ILE A 26 1.78 12.20 5.62
CA ILE A 26 2.81 11.16 5.77
C ILE A 26 2.34 9.89 5.09
N GLY A 27 1.12 9.42 5.39
CA GLY A 27 0.56 8.21 4.78
C GLY A 27 0.48 8.28 3.26
N LEU A 28 -0.04 9.37 2.70
CA LEU A 28 -0.12 9.56 1.25
C LEU A 28 1.26 9.61 0.59
N ILE A 29 2.21 10.30 1.19
CA ILE A 29 3.56 10.44 0.62
C ILE A 29 4.31 9.12 0.72
N SER A 30 4.23 8.43 1.87
CA SER A 30 4.91 7.14 2.06
C SER A 30 4.41 6.11 1.06
N HIS A 31 3.12 6.12 0.70
CA HIS A 31 2.60 5.27 -0.36
C HIS A 31 3.40 5.40 -1.66
N TYR A 32 3.48 6.61 -2.22
CA TYR A 32 4.18 6.82 -3.50
C TYR A 32 5.68 6.58 -3.42
N VAL A 33 6.29 6.81 -2.26
CA VAL A 33 7.71 6.47 -2.02
C VAL A 33 7.91 4.96 -2.04
N LEU A 34 7.02 4.19 -1.41
CA LEU A 34 7.09 2.73 -1.37
C LEU A 34 6.83 2.10 -2.73
N ASP A 35 5.93 2.66 -3.53
CA ASP A 35 5.70 2.22 -4.90
C ASP A 35 6.92 2.42 -5.81
N ALA A 36 7.75 3.42 -5.52
CA ALA A 36 8.99 3.63 -6.24
C ALA A 36 10.06 2.56 -5.92
N ILE A 37 9.95 1.87 -4.77
CA ILE A 37 10.86 0.78 -4.42
C ILE A 37 10.49 -0.47 -5.24
N PRO A 38 11.45 -1.15 -5.89
CA PRO A 38 11.19 -2.37 -6.64
C PRO A 38 10.46 -3.40 -5.80
N HIS A 39 9.31 -3.85 -6.27
CA HIS A 39 8.43 -4.76 -5.54
C HIS A 39 7.65 -5.67 -6.49
N TRP A 40 7.14 -6.77 -5.97
CA TRP A 40 6.33 -7.67 -6.79
C TRP A 40 4.86 -7.24 -6.83
N ASP A 41 4.23 -7.39 -7.99
CA ASP A 41 2.80 -7.18 -8.22
C ASP A 41 2.09 -8.53 -8.29
N TYR A 42 1.26 -8.83 -7.29
CA TYR A 42 0.45 -10.06 -7.31
C TYR A 42 -0.81 -9.94 -8.16
N LEU A 43 -1.25 -8.72 -8.48
CA LEU A 43 -2.32 -8.47 -9.43
C LEU A 43 -1.75 -8.44 -10.85
N SER A 44 -2.17 -9.39 -11.67
CA SER A 44 -1.75 -9.45 -13.08
C SER A 44 -2.38 -8.33 -13.92
N ASP A 45 -1.69 -7.88 -14.97
CA ASP A 45 -2.23 -6.98 -16.00
C ASP A 45 -3.55 -7.49 -16.60
N LYS A 46 -3.72 -8.82 -16.67
CA LYS A 46 -4.95 -9.46 -17.12
C LYS A 46 -6.13 -9.15 -16.19
N PHE A 47 -5.92 -9.20 -14.88
CA PHE A 47 -6.95 -8.87 -13.89
C PHE A 47 -7.37 -7.40 -14.00
N GLU A 48 -6.41 -6.48 -14.11
CA GLU A 48 -6.68 -5.06 -14.34
C GLU A 48 -7.48 -4.85 -15.63
N THR A 49 -7.03 -5.44 -16.74
CA THR A 49 -7.68 -5.31 -18.06
C THR A 49 -9.12 -5.84 -18.03
N GLN A 50 -9.33 -7.01 -17.41
CA GLN A 50 -10.66 -7.61 -17.30
C GLN A 50 -11.59 -6.78 -16.42
N THR A 51 -11.08 -6.23 -15.31
CA THR A 51 -11.87 -5.38 -14.41
C THR A 51 -12.33 -4.10 -15.11
N LYS A 52 -11.50 -3.53 -15.99
CA LYS A 52 -11.84 -2.31 -16.75
C LYS A 52 -12.80 -2.54 -17.91
N THR A 53 -12.66 -3.66 -18.61
CA THR A 53 -13.34 -3.89 -19.91
C THR A 53 -14.59 -4.75 -19.80
N ASP A 54 -14.65 -5.69 -18.85
CA ASP A 54 -15.78 -6.59 -18.66
C ASP A 54 -16.55 -6.24 -17.38
N LYS A 55 -17.67 -5.54 -17.52
CA LYS A 55 -18.55 -5.17 -16.38
C LYS A 55 -19.09 -6.38 -15.62
N ASN A 56 -19.17 -7.56 -16.24
CA ASN A 56 -19.61 -8.79 -15.58
C ASN A 56 -18.47 -9.51 -14.86
N PHE A 57 -17.22 -9.07 -15.03
CA PHE A 57 -16.06 -9.68 -14.38
C PHE A 57 -16.18 -9.69 -12.86
N VAL A 58 -16.74 -8.63 -12.26
CA VAL A 58 -16.98 -8.50 -10.81
C VAL A 58 -17.90 -9.62 -10.26
N LYS A 59 -18.74 -10.22 -11.10
CA LYS A 59 -19.62 -11.34 -10.73
C LYS A 59 -18.93 -12.71 -10.80
N ARG A 60 -17.74 -12.79 -11.41
CA ARG A 60 -17.03 -14.07 -11.63
C ARG A 60 -16.27 -14.49 -10.39
N LYS A 61 -16.21 -15.80 -10.12
CA LYS A 61 -15.42 -16.38 -9.02
C LYS A 61 -13.94 -15.99 -9.07
N THR A 62 -13.38 -15.83 -10.27
CA THR A 62 -12.00 -15.39 -10.47
C THR A 62 -11.72 -14.02 -9.89
N PHE A 63 -12.68 -13.09 -9.98
CA PHE A 63 -12.55 -11.76 -9.39
C PHE A 63 -12.44 -11.85 -7.86
N TRP A 64 -13.40 -12.54 -7.24
CA TRP A 64 -13.42 -12.72 -5.79
C TRP A 64 -12.19 -13.44 -5.24
N ARG A 65 -11.61 -14.37 -6.00
CA ARG A 65 -10.36 -15.02 -5.61
C ARG A 65 -9.20 -14.02 -5.50
N GLU A 66 -9.10 -13.06 -6.42
CA GLU A 66 -8.06 -12.02 -6.33
C GLU A 66 -8.35 -11.03 -5.19
N ILE A 67 -9.63 -10.69 -4.96
CA ILE A 67 -10.03 -9.86 -3.82
C ILE A 67 -9.65 -10.51 -2.49
N ILE A 68 -9.88 -11.82 -2.34
CA ILE A 68 -9.48 -12.55 -1.13
C ILE A 68 -7.97 -12.45 -0.89
N LYS A 69 -7.14 -12.55 -1.93
CA LYS A 69 -5.67 -12.38 -1.79
C LYS A 69 -5.32 -10.97 -1.29
N ILE A 70 -5.90 -9.93 -1.90
CA ILE A 70 -5.72 -8.54 -1.46
C ILE A 70 -6.15 -8.39 0.01
N SER A 71 -7.29 -8.96 0.38
CA SER A 71 -7.82 -8.89 1.74
C SER A 71 -6.91 -9.60 2.76
N ILE A 72 -6.36 -10.77 2.42
CA ILE A 72 -5.42 -11.49 3.29
C ILE A 72 -4.15 -10.67 3.50
N ASP A 73 -3.60 -10.09 2.44
CA ASP A 73 -2.43 -9.20 2.51
C ASP A 73 -2.73 -7.94 3.36
N GLY A 74 -3.88 -7.31 3.16
CA GLY A 74 -4.31 -6.19 4.00
C GLY A 74 -4.46 -6.55 5.47
N LEU A 75 -5.06 -7.70 5.77
CA LEU A 75 -5.20 -8.22 7.13
C LEU A 75 -3.85 -8.52 7.78
N ALA A 76 -2.88 -9.05 7.01
CA ALA A 76 -1.52 -9.24 7.49
C ALA A 76 -0.86 -7.89 7.84
N GLY A 77 -1.04 -6.86 7.01
CA GLY A 77 -0.61 -5.49 7.30
C GLY A 77 -1.18 -4.93 8.60
N PHE A 78 -2.50 -5.01 8.78
CA PHE A 78 -3.14 -4.55 10.02
C PHE A 78 -2.74 -5.40 11.24
N GLY A 79 -2.54 -6.71 11.06
CA GLY A 79 -2.05 -7.59 12.11
C GLY A 79 -0.65 -7.20 12.59
N LEU A 80 0.27 -6.93 11.66
CA LEU A 80 1.61 -6.44 12.01
C LEU A 80 1.58 -5.06 12.64
N LEU A 81 0.69 -4.18 12.17
CA LEU A 81 0.51 -2.85 12.76
C LEU A 81 -0.04 -2.95 14.20
N ALA A 82 -0.94 -3.88 14.48
CA ALA A 82 -1.44 -4.16 15.83
C ALA A 82 -0.33 -4.71 16.74
N ILE A 83 0.53 -5.60 16.22
CA ILE A 83 1.73 -6.07 16.94
C ILE A 83 2.66 -4.89 17.25
N PHE A 84 2.86 -3.97 16.30
CA PHE A 84 3.66 -2.76 16.54
C PHE A 84 3.10 -1.92 17.69
N VAL A 85 1.80 -1.63 17.69
CA VAL A 85 1.14 -0.88 18.78
C VAL A 85 1.28 -1.59 20.13
N PHE A 86 1.23 -2.91 20.14
CA PHE A 86 1.42 -3.68 21.38
C PHE A 86 2.86 -3.56 21.92
N LEU A 87 3.85 -3.44 21.04
CA LEU A 87 5.26 -3.35 21.39
C LEU A 87 5.74 -1.92 21.69
N ASP A 88 5.21 -0.91 21.00
CA ASP A 88 5.54 0.50 21.18
C ASP A 88 4.43 1.20 21.98
N LYS A 89 4.60 1.28 23.30
CA LYS A 89 3.61 1.87 24.22
C LYS A 89 3.44 3.39 24.05
N ASP A 90 4.40 4.05 23.41
CA ASP A 90 4.38 5.49 23.17
C ASP A 90 3.79 5.85 21.80
N ALA A 91 3.44 4.84 20.98
CA ALA A 91 2.85 5.06 19.68
C ALA A 91 1.49 5.75 19.77
N ASN A 92 1.34 6.88 19.07
CA ASN A 92 0.04 7.53 18.99
C ASN A 92 -0.87 6.78 18.01
N ILE A 93 -1.89 6.12 18.55
CA ILE A 93 -2.78 5.22 17.83
C ILE A 93 -3.61 5.97 16.76
N ALA A 94 -4.09 7.18 17.06
CA ALA A 94 -4.96 7.90 16.13
C ALA A 94 -4.20 8.33 14.84
N PRO A 95 -3.06 9.02 14.91
CA PRO A 95 -2.17 9.28 13.77
C PRO A 95 -1.73 8.01 13.05
N LEU A 96 -1.44 6.93 13.77
CA LEU A 96 -1.07 5.65 13.18
C LEU A 96 -2.18 5.08 12.29
N ILE A 97 -3.42 5.07 12.75
CA ILE A 97 -4.57 4.60 11.96
C ILE A 97 -4.82 5.52 10.76
N ILE A 98 -4.71 6.84 10.96
CA ILE A 98 -4.85 7.82 9.88
C ILE A 98 -3.79 7.57 8.80
N GLY A 99 -2.52 7.44 9.19
CA GLY A 99 -1.43 7.16 8.26
C GLY A 99 -1.62 5.84 7.51
N ALA A 100 -2.01 4.78 8.20
CA ALA A 100 -2.30 3.48 7.57
C ALA A 100 -3.45 3.59 6.55
N PHE A 101 -4.54 4.28 6.91
CA PHE A 101 -5.68 4.50 6.01
C PHE A 101 -5.28 5.30 4.77
N PHE A 102 -4.60 6.44 4.95
CA PHE A 102 -4.17 7.28 3.84
C PHE A 102 -3.05 6.65 3.01
N GLY A 103 -2.26 5.72 3.58
CA GLY A 103 -1.23 4.96 2.87
C GLY A 103 -1.76 3.89 1.91
N ILE A 104 -3.01 3.44 2.08
CA ILE A 104 -3.66 2.49 1.17
C ILE A 104 -4.78 3.12 0.33
N LEU A 105 -5.12 4.38 0.64
CA LEU A 105 -6.15 5.12 -0.07
C LEU A 105 -5.85 5.24 -1.58
N PRO A 106 -4.61 5.51 -2.04
CA PRO A 106 -4.32 5.61 -3.47
C PRO A 106 -4.65 4.31 -4.24
N ASP A 107 -4.39 3.14 -3.66
CA ASP A 107 -4.71 1.84 -4.25
C ASP A 107 -6.21 1.58 -4.29
N ALA A 108 -6.91 1.91 -3.20
CA ALA A 108 -8.36 1.79 -3.15
C ALA A 108 -9.04 2.69 -4.20
N LEU A 109 -8.53 3.92 -4.38
CA LEU A 109 -9.00 4.84 -5.41
C LEU A 109 -8.65 4.32 -6.81
N GLN A 110 -7.45 3.78 -7.00
CA GLN A 110 -7.03 3.16 -8.26
C GLN A 110 -7.96 2.02 -8.65
N PHE A 111 -8.22 1.10 -7.72
CA PHE A 111 -9.14 -0.01 -7.91
C PHE A 111 -10.58 0.46 -8.19
N LEU A 112 -11.07 1.45 -7.43
CA LEU A 112 -12.39 2.05 -7.65
C LEU A 112 -12.51 2.65 -9.06
N SER A 113 -11.43 3.26 -9.56
CA SER A 113 -11.40 3.83 -10.91
C SER A 113 -11.58 2.77 -11.99
N TRP A 114 -11.08 1.54 -11.77
CA TRP A 114 -11.22 0.43 -12.71
C TRP A 114 -12.66 -0.04 -12.82
N ILE A 115 -13.41 0.00 -11.71
CA ILE A 115 -14.81 -0.44 -11.67
C ILE A 115 -15.76 0.65 -12.17
N THR A 116 -15.54 1.90 -11.77
CA THR A 116 -16.52 2.99 -11.93
C THR A 116 -16.22 3.94 -13.09
N ASN A 117 -15.03 3.85 -13.72
CA ASN A 117 -14.56 4.80 -14.75
C ASN A 117 -14.61 6.28 -14.33
N TRP A 118 -14.52 6.56 -13.01
CA TRP A 118 -14.73 7.91 -12.49
C TRP A 118 -13.57 8.86 -12.85
N LYS A 119 -13.87 9.90 -13.63
CA LYS A 119 -12.86 10.82 -14.19
C LYS A 119 -12.12 11.66 -13.14
N PHE A 120 -12.71 11.91 -11.97
CA PHE A 120 -12.09 12.69 -10.89
C PHE A 120 -10.85 12.01 -10.29
N ILE A 121 -10.72 10.69 -10.43
CA ILE A 121 -9.61 9.90 -9.86
C ILE A 121 -8.41 9.83 -10.82
N LYS A 122 -8.51 10.41 -12.03
CA LYS A 122 -7.44 10.35 -13.04
C LYS A 122 -6.11 10.96 -12.59
N TRP A 123 -6.15 11.93 -11.67
CA TRP A 123 -4.93 12.53 -11.12
C TRP A 123 -4.13 11.52 -10.28
N ASN A 124 -4.79 10.76 -9.40
CA ASN A 124 -4.19 9.65 -8.65
C ASN A 124 -3.51 8.64 -9.60
N LEU A 125 -4.18 8.34 -10.71
CA LEU A 125 -3.70 7.44 -11.75
C LEU A 125 -2.41 7.92 -12.43
N LEU A 126 -2.22 9.24 -12.56
CA LEU A 126 -1.01 9.84 -13.14
C LEU A 126 0.14 9.82 -12.14
N VAL A 127 -0.12 10.17 -10.88
CA VAL A 127 0.90 10.18 -9.82
C VAL A 127 1.38 8.77 -9.51
N HIS A 128 0.46 7.80 -9.40
CA HIS A 128 0.80 6.39 -9.19
C HIS A 128 1.64 5.82 -10.34
N LYS A 129 1.25 6.11 -11.60
CA LYS A 129 2.06 5.74 -12.77
C LYS A 129 3.43 6.42 -12.83
N PHE A 130 3.51 7.66 -12.37
CA PHE A 130 4.78 8.38 -12.28
C PHE A 130 5.70 7.76 -11.22
N ALA A 131 5.18 7.46 -10.03
CA ALA A 131 5.91 6.78 -8.96
C ALA A 131 6.45 5.41 -9.41
N HIS A 132 5.58 4.57 -10.02
CA HIS A 132 6.00 3.31 -10.64
C HIS A 132 7.00 3.52 -11.81
N GLY A 133 6.90 4.63 -12.53
CA GLY A 133 7.72 4.92 -13.70
C GLY A 133 9.16 5.36 -13.38
N LEU A 134 9.39 5.97 -12.20
CA LEU A 134 10.68 6.56 -11.85
C LEU A 134 11.80 5.54 -11.61
N ILE A 135 11.48 4.36 -11.06
CA ILE A 135 12.50 3.35 -10.67
C ILE A 135 12.04 1.92 -11.00
N HIS A 136 10.77 1.59 -10.74
CA HIS A 136 10.25 0.21 -10.79
C HIS A 136 10.21 -0.39 -12.20
N LYS A 137 9.82 0.40 -13.22
CA LYS A 137 9.69 -0.09 -14.61
C LYS A 137 10.98 -0.68 -15.24
N LYS A 138 12.16 -0.43 -14.66
CA LYS A 138 13.44 -0.98 -15.13
C LYS A 138 13.75 -2.38 -14.62
N ILE A 139 13.23 -2.77 -13.46
CA ILE A 139 13.59 -4.00 -12.77
C ILE A 139 12.27 -4.71 -12.49
N ASN A 140 11.84 -5.59 -13.39
CA ASN A 140 10.58 -6.34 -13.27
C ASN A 140 10.81 -7.50 -12.28
N PRO A 141 10.61 -7.32 -10.96
CA PRO A 141 11.18 -8.22 -9.96
C PRO A 141 10.38 -9.52 -9.93
N CYS A 142 11.06 -10.66 -9.88
CA CYS A 142 10.38 -11.92 -9.61
C CYS A 142 9.80 -11.91 -8.18
N PHE A 143 8.81 -12.76 -7.92
CA PHE A 143 8.13 -12.90 -6.62
C PHE A 143 9.09 -12.82 -5.42
N GLN A 144 10.15 -13.62 -5.44
CA GLN A 144 11.12 -13.70 -4.35
C GLN A 144 11.84 -12.37 -4.14
N SER A 145 12.40 -11.79 -5.20
CA SER A 145 13.14 -10.52 -5.11
C SER A 145 12.26 -9.36 -4.65
N GLY A 146 11.02 -9.27 -5.15
CA GLY A 146 10.11 -8.18 -4.79
C GLY A 146 9.51 -8.30 -3.38
N VAL A 147 9.36 -9.53 -2.85
CA VAL A 147 8.97 -9.74 -1.44
C VAL A 147 10.14 -9.42 -0.52
N MET A 148 11.37 -9.83 -0.88
CA MET A 148 12.56 -9.57 -0.06
C MET A 148 12.85 -8.08 0.08
N THR A 149 12.70 -7.28 -0.99
CA THR A 149 12.88 -5.82 -0.92
C THR A 149 11.88 -5.16 0.03
N GLN A 150 10.62 -5.62 0.02
CA GLN A 150 9.57 -5.10 0.91
C GLN A 150 9.79 -5.51 2.37
N ILE A 151 10.19 -6.77 2.63
CA ILE A 151 10.58 -7.22 3.98
C ILE A 151 11.79 -6.41 4.48
N ALA A 152 12.81 -6.22 3.65
CA ALA A 152 13.98 -5.43 4.00
C ALA A 152 13.60 -3.98 4.33
N THR A 153 12.72 -3.38 3.52
CA THR A 153 12.23 -2.00 3.75
C THR A 153 11.48 -1.89 5.08
N ILE A 154 10.57 -2.82 5.38
CA ILE A 154 9.86 -2.87 6.67
C ILE A 154 10.86 -3.00 7.82
N GLY A 155 11.83 -3.92 7.71
CA GLY A 155 12.86 -4.13 8.73
C GLY A 155 13.72 -2.90 8.98
N ILE A 156 14.17 -2.23 7.91
CA ILE A 156 14.96 -0.99 8.00
C ILE A 156 14.15 0.12 8.67
N VAL A 157 12.92 0.35 8.24
CA VAL A 157 12.05 1.38 8.85
C VAL A 157 11.81 1.08 10.33
N PHE A 158 11.53 -0.18 10.66
CA PHE A 158 11.33 -0.59 12.05
C PHE A 158 12.59 -0.37 12.90
N LEU A 159 13.78 -0.69 12.38
CA LEU A 159 15.05 -0.46 13.06
C LEU A 159 15.34 1.04 13.24
N ILE A 160 15.09 1.88 12.22
CA ILE A 160 15.27 3.33 12.33
C ILE A 160 14.32 3.91 13.39
N MET A 161 13.07 3.45 13.41
CA MET A 161 12.05 3.95 14.34
C MET A 161 12.25 3.49 15.78
N ARG A 162 12.97 2.38 15.99
CA ARG A 162 13.32 1.85 17.33
C ARG A 162 14.72 2.25 17.80
N GLY A 163 15.63 2.43 16.86
CA GLY A 163 17.04 2.78 17.07
C GLY A 163 17.31 4.28 17.13
N GLY A 164 16.28 5.10 17.35
CA GLY A 164 16.46 6.49 17.75
C GLY A 164 17.19 6.55 19.09
N ILE A 165 18.51 6.71 18.99
CA ILE A 165 19.41 7.21 20.04
C ILE A 165 19.00 8.64 20.38
#